data_AF-A0A925RW44-F1
#
_entry.id   AF-A0A925RW44-F1
#
_cell.length_a   1.000
_cell.length_b   1.000
_cell.length_c   1.000
_cell.angle_alpha   90.00
_cell.angle_beta   90.00
_cell.angle_gamma   90.00
#
_symmetry.space_group_name_H-M   'P 1'
#
loop_
_entity.id
_entity.type
_entity.pdbx_description
1 polymer ?
#
loop_
_entity_poly.entity_id
_entity_poly.type
_entity_poly.pdbx_seq_one_letter_code
_entity_poly.pdbx_strand_id
1 'polypeptide(L)'
;MPTLIDQFDLSGTWVGIAYNALTGELYAYKSSGATIDRYDTDGNLLGSFARPGESANDFDLDVVPEDISLGGTGVPAGSALVINGETGVAEIYAVDPITGGVIATLSTGFGASHVVGGAYHAERGTFFLVQDKVAADAIDNRVAEIDMATGAVLNEFDVDAGGFTINYGDIEVDPVTGDLLMVSSDETSILRMTPDGAEVELLALPVGVSSLAGIALDPNDAGHGWVISKSGTVSELSGLAEIAVQSGGAGGDVLSGASGADSIAGLDGNDALSGLGSLDTLDGGAGSDSLSGGDGRDRLFGGAGFDTLDGGADADTLDGGGGNDWADYSSAAAPVRADLQTPSTNAGDAFGDSYVLIENLRGSLASDLLFGDKKANQLEGAGGDDALNGRKGDDTLAGGAGKDTLTGSTGADRFDLASLSAADADRIADFAGGEDQIGLDSDAFGLPEGALAANQFVVGTAAQDGNDRLIYNDVNGKLFFDVDGTGGTALVLIATLRGAPALGAADFIVI
;
A
#
# COMPACT_ATOMS: atom_id res chain seq x y z
N MET A 1 -26.06 35.93 14.05
CA MET A 1 -26.63 36.09 15.41
C MET A 1 -27.38 34.81 15.70
N PRO A 2 -26.98 33.99 16.67
CA PRO A 2 -27.83 32.88 17.09
C PRO A 2 -29.16 33.46 17.58
N THR A 3 -30.26 32.98 17.02
CA THR A 3 -31.61 33.34 17.42
C THR A 3 -31.99 32.40 18.56
N LEU A 4 -32.40 32.94 19.71
CA LEU A 4 -32.97 32.12 20.78
C LEU A 4 -34.24 31.46 20.23
N ILE A 5 -34.24 30.13 20.13
CA ILE A 5 -35.35 29.36 19.58
C ILE A 5 -36.43 29.16 20.65
N ASP A 6 -36.05 28.89 21.90
CA ASP A 6 -37.00 28.78 23.02
C ASP A 6 -36.34 28.99 24.40
N GLN A 7 -37.16 29.19 25.45
CA GLN A 7 -36.72 29.36 26.84
C GLN A 7 -37.60 28.55 27.81
N PHE A 8 -37.03 27.50 28.40
CA PHE A 8 -37.71 26.64 29.38
C PHE A 8 -37.54 27.20 30.81
N ASP A 9 -38.65 27.43 31.54
CA ASP A 9 -38.62 27.83 32.96
C ASP A 9 -38.41 26.61 33.87
N LEU A 10 -37.15 26.25 34.05
CA LEU A 10 -36.72 25.12 34.87
C LEU A 10 -36.60 25.50 36.35
N SER A 11 -37.69 25.82 37.03
CA SER A 11 -37.65 26.05 38.48
C SER A 11 -37.30 24.76 39.27
N GLY A 12 -36.13 24.75 39.93
CA GLY A 12 -35.63 23.65 40.76
C GLY A 12 -34.13 23.32 40.55
N THR A 13 -33.60 22.35 41.31
CA THR A 13 -32.24 21.81 41.12
C THR A 13 -32.32 20.58 40.21
N TRP A 14 -31.80 20.71 38.98
CA TRP A 14 -31.80 19.66 37.95
C TRP A 14 -30.44 18.97 37.92
N VAL A 15 -30.41 17.67 37.63
CA VAL A 15 -29.17 16.88 37.60
C VAL A 15 -28.77 16.52 36.17
N GLY A 16 -29.73 16.39 35.25
CA GLY A 16 -29.43 16.18 33.82
C GLY A 16 -30.59 16.54 32.90
N ILE A 17 -30.25 16.89 31.66
CA ILE A 17 -31.15 17.19 30.55
C ILE A 17 -30.65 16.47 29.28
N ALA A 18 -31.55 15.93 28.46
CA ALA A 18 -31.23 15.27 27.20
C ALA A 18 -32.21 15.72 26.10
N TYR A 19 -31.74 15.97 24.89
CA TYR A 19 -32.55 16.47 23.77
C TYR A 19 -32.52 15.48 22.61
N ASN A 20 -33.70 15.06 22.15
CA ASN A 20 -33.84 14.21 20.98
C ASN A 20 -33.91 15.08 19.72
N ALA A 21 -32.84 15.12 18.93
CA ALA A 21 -32.77 15.95 17.73
C ALA A 21 -33.72 15.51 16.60
N LEU A 22 -34.20 14.26 16.62
CA LEU A 22 -35.11 13.71 15.61
C LEU A 22 -36.57 14.06 15.89
N THR A 23 -36.98 13.99 17.15
CA THR A 23 -38.36 14.31 17.59
C THR A 23 -38.50 15.73 18.11
N GLY A 24 -37.39 16.39 18.43
CA GLY A 24 -37.32 17.70 19.06
C GLY A 24 -37.71 17.72 20.54
N GLU A 25 -37.83 16.54 21.16
CA GLU A 25 -38.29 16.42 22.55
C GLU A 25 -37.15 16.54 23.56
N LEU A 26 -37.44 17.11 24.74
CA LEU A 26 -36.49 17.29 25.83
C LEU A 26 -36.86 16.36 27.00
N TYR A 27 -35.88 15.67 27.57
CA TYR A 27 -36.03 14.84 28.76
C TYR A 27 -35.22 15.46 29.89
N ALA A 28 -35.81 15.58 31.09
CA ALA A 28 -35.16 16.24 32.21
C ALA A 28 -35.52 15.56 33.54
N TYR A 29 -34.59 15.53 34.50
CA TYR A 29 -34.87 15.04 35.85
C TYR A 29 -34.26 15.89 36.96
N LYS A 30 -35.00 15.97 38.07
CA LYS A 30 -34.64 16.77 39.25
C LYS A 30 -33.80 15.97 40.23
N SER A 31 -32.92 16.64 40.97
CA SER A 31 -32.09 16.00 42.01
C SER A 31 -32.89 15.31 43.12
N SER A 32 -34.10 15.80 43.35
CA SER A 32 -35.06 15.29 44.33
C SER A 32 -36.26 14.57 43.70
N GLY A 33 -36.25 14.37 42.37
CA GLY A 33 -37.35 13.79 41.61
C GLY A 33 -37.31 12.27 41.58
N ALA A 34 -38.48 11.65 41.77
CA ALA A 34 -38.71 10.21 41.56
C ALA A 34 -39.15 9.90 40.12
N THR A 35 -39.06 10.88 39.20
CA THR A 35 -39.48 10.73 37.81
C THR A 35 -38.51 11.40 36.83
N ILE A 36 -38.45 10.87 35.61
CA ILE A 36 -37.88 11.52 34.43
C ILE A 36 -39.05 12.14 33.67
N ASP A 37 -38.98 13.44 33.41
CA ASP A 37 -40.04 14.20 32.75
C ASP A 37 -39.68 14.42 31.27
N ARG A 38 -40.63 14.17 30.37
CA ARG A 38 -40.50 14.34 28.92
C ARG A 38 -41.31 15.55 28.46
N TYR A 39 -40.70 16.40 27.66
CA TYR A 39 -41.25 17.64 27.13
C TYR A 39 -41.22 17.64 25.60
N ASP A 40 -42.19 18.26 24.96
CA ASP A 40 -42.15 18.52 23.52
C ASP A 40 -41.23 19.71 23.17
N THR A 41 -41.09 19.99 21.87
CA THR A 41 -40.35 21.13 21.34
C THR A 41 -40.81 22.48 21.87
N ASP A 42 -42.06 22.56 22.32
CA ASP A 42 -42.72 23.78 22.79
C ASP A 42 -42.71 23.87 24.33
N GLY A 43 -42.03 22.94 25.02
CA GLY A 43 -41.90 22.90 26.47
C GLY A 43 -43.10 22.37 27.25
N ASN A 44 -44.06 21.73 26.59
CA ASN A 44 -45.16 21.07 27.27
C ASN A 44 -44.74 19.68 27.77
N LEU A 45 -45.10 19.35 29.01
CA LEU A 45 -44.87 18.02 29.56
C LEU A 45 -45.74 16.98 28.81
N LEU A 46 -45.09 16.07 28.11
CA LEU A 46 -45.68 14.94 27.40
C LEU A 46 -45.93 13.73 28.31
N GLY A 47 -45.12 13.57 29.36
CA GLY A 47 -45.29 12.50 30.33
C GLY A 47 -44.13 12.40 31.32
N SER A 48 -44.36 11.69 32.42
CA SER A 48 -43.36 11.44 33.47
C SER A 48 -43.21 9.94 33.69
N PHE A 49 -41.99 9.45 33.71
CA PHE A 49 -41.64 8.04 33.93
C PHE A 49 -41.11 7.84 35.34
N ALA A 50 -41.54 6.79 36.03
CA ALA A 50 -41.04 6.48 37.37
C ALA A 50 -39.55 6.09 37.32
N ARG A 51 -38.77 6.66 38.24
CA ARG A 51 -37.34 6.35 38.44
C ARG A 51 -37.24 4.98 39.12
N PRO A 52 -36.43 4.03 38.60
CA PRO A 52 -36.18 2.78 39.31
C PRO A 52 -35.18 3.04 40.44
N GLY A 53 -35.58 2.83 41.69
CA GLY A 53 -34.69 2.84 42.88
C GLY A 53 -34.71 4.12 43.72
N GLU A 54 -34.85 3.95 45.04
CA GLU A 54 -34.83 5.02 46.05
C GLU A 54 -33.42 5.25 46.61
N SER A 55 -32.62 6.13 46.01
CA SER A 55 -31.72 7.04 46.72
C SER A 55 -31.17 8.07 45.73
N ALA A 56 -31.36 9.35 46.06
CA ALA A 56 -30.65 10.43 45.42
C ALA A 56 -29.17 10.30 45.81
N ASN A 57 -28.25 10.29 44.82
CA ASN A 57 -26.96 10.99 44.83
C ASN A 57 -25.88 10.40 43.90
N ASP A 58 -26.20 9.50 42.97
CA ASP A 58 -25.37 9.37 41.77
C ASP A 58 -26.18 8.70 40.66
N PHE A 59 -26.53 9.47 39.65
CA PHE A 59 -27.32 9.02 38.51
C PHE A 59 -26.77 9.77 37.31
N ASP A 60 -25.85 9.16 36.58
CA ASP A 60 -25.52 9.59 35.23
C ASP A 60 -26.62 9.05 34.31
N LEU A 61 -27.52 9.96 33.92
CA LEU A 61 -28.38 9.71 32.79
C LEU A 61 -27.55 9.98 31.54
N ASP A 62 -26.72 9.02 31.14
CA ASP A 62 -26.05 9.07 29.85
C ASP A 62 -27.02 8.59 28.78
N VAL A 63 -27.99 9.45 28.45
CA VAL A 63 -28.68 9.35 27.16
C VAL A 63 -27.75 10.02 26.17
N VAL A 64 -26.83 9.19 25.66
CA VAL A 64 -25.85 9.41 24.59
C VAL A 64 -25.91 10.83 24.00
N PRO A 65 -25.23 11.81 24.62
CA PRO A 65 -24.89 13.06 23.96
C PRO A 65 -23.54 12.84 23.25
N GLU A 66 -23.62 12.45 21.99
CA GLU A 66 -22.60 12.63 20.93
C GLU A 66 -21.14 12.12 21.08
N ASP A 67 -20.64 11.55 22.19
CA ASP A 67 -19.24 11.05 22.24
C ASP A 67 -19.08 9.52 22.44
N ILE A 68 -20.15 8.74 22.27
CA ILE A 68 -20.03 7.32 21.86
C ILE A 68 -20.61 7.25 20.45
N SER A 69 -19.73 7.21 19.44
CA SER A 69 -20.11 7.00 18.06
C SER A 69 -20.81 5.64 17.92
N LEU A 70 -22.14 5.63 17.98
CA LEU A 70 -22.91 4.60 17.28
C LEU A 70 -22.95 5.00 15.80
N GLY A 71 -21.80 4.80 15.14
CA GLY A 71 -21.62 4.95 13.70
C GLY A 71 -22.38 3.88 12.93
N GLY A 72 -23.70 3.95 12.92
CA GLY A 72 -24.54 3.01 12.19
C GLY A 72 -25.95 3.55 12.02
N THR A 73 -26.40 3.67 10.76
CA THR A 73 -27.80 3.85 10.44
C THR A 73 -28.59 2.62 10.91
N GLY A 74 -29.09 2.64 12.14
CA GLY A 74 -29.78 1.47 12.68
C GLY A 74 -30.12 1.49 14.17
N VAL A 75 -29.65 2.48 14.96
CA VAL A 75 -30.06 2.58 16.36
C VAL A 75 -31.54 2.97 16.43
N PRO A 76 -32.43 2.14 17.00
CA PRO A 76 -33.79 2.56 17.28
C PRO A 76 -33.75 3.66 18.35
N ALA A 77 -34.37 4.81 18.09
CA ALA A 77 -34.37 5.94 19.02
C ALA A 77 -34.91 5.55 20.41
N GLY A 78 -34.18 5.81 21.51
CA GLY A 78 -34.71 5.64 22.88
C GLY A 78 -34.10 4.52 23.74
N SER A 79 -32.99 3.90 23.32
CA SER A 79 -32.22 3.00 24.17
C SER A 79 -31.52 3.77 25.31
N ALA A 80 -31.65 3.31 26.55
CA ALA A 80 -30.94 3.88 27.71
C ALA A 80 -30.29 2.76 28.54
N LEU A 81 -28.99 2.89 28.81
CA LEU A 81 -28.27 2.04 29.76
C LEU A 81 -28.36 2.68 31.15
N VAL A 82 -28.71 1.91 32.20
CA VAL A 82 -28.78 2.40 33.58
C VAL A 82 -27.88 1.53 34.46
N ILE A 83 -26.94 2.13 35.18
CA ILE A 83 -25.99 1.43 36.07
C ILE A 83 -26.22 1.90 37.51
N ASN A 84 -26.42 0.97 38.46
CA ASN A 84 -26.53 1.30 39.89
C ASN A 84 -25.14 1.27 40.56
N GLY A 85 -24.56 2.46 40.78
CA GLY A 85 -23.21 2.61 41.35
C GLY A 85 -23.06 2.24 42.84
N GLU A 86 -24.15 2.10 43.61
CA GLU A 86 -24.05 1.81 45.06
C GLU A 86 -24.18 0.32 45.41
N THR A 87 -24.90 -0.46 44.60
CA THR A 87 -25.14 -1.89 44.88
C THR A 87 -24.26 -2.83 44.06
N GLY A 88 -23.62 -2.31 43.00
CA GLY A 88 -22.84 -3.13 42.07
C GLY A 88 -23.68 -4.10 41.24
N VAL A 89 -25.01 -3.90 41.22
CA VAL A 89 -25.93 -4.66 40.37
C VAL A 89 -26.19 -3.83 39.12
N ALA A 90 -25.70 -4.30 37.99
CA ALA A 90 -26.06 -3.73 36.69
C ALA A 90 -27.45 -4.25 36.32
N GLU A 91 -28.45 -3.39 36.34
CA GLU A 91 -29.77 -3.67 35.78
C GLU A 91 -29.89 -3.03 34.41
N ILE A 92 -29.72 -3.83 33.36
CA ILE A 92 -29.76 -3.31 31.99
C ILE A 92 -31.19 -3.37 31.49
N TYR A 93 -31.73 -2.20 31.18
CA TYR A 93 -33.09 -2.03 30.68
C TYR A 93 -33.05 -1.70 29.18
N ALA A 94 -33.30 -2.69 28.32
CA ALA A 94 -33.61 -2.40 26.92
C ALA A 94 -35.04 -1.86 26.86
N VAL A 95 -35.26 -0.65 26.35
CA VAL A 95 -36.60 -0.03 26.27
C VAL A 95 -37.07 -0.01 24.82
N ASP A 96 -38.30 -0.44 24.59
CA ASP A 96 -38.95 -0.37 23.27
C ASP A 96 -39.25 1.10 22.90
N PRO A 97 -38.67 1.61 21.81
CA PRO A 97 -38.94 2.97 21.32
C PRO A 97 -40.41 3.28 21.06
N ILE A 98 -41.18 2.27 20.66
CA ILE A 98 -42.54 2.39 20.13
C ILE A 98 -43.55 2.28 21.28
N THR A 99 -43.29 1.40 22.24
CA THR A 99 -44.23 1.11 23.34
C THR A 99 -43.81 1.70 24.67
N GLY A 100 -42.55 2.14 24.82
CA GLY A 100 -41.98 2.57 26.10
C GLY A 100 -41.87 1.44 27.14
N GLY A 101 -42.07 0.20 26.71
CA GLY A 101 -41.99 -0.99 27.56
C GLY A 101 -40.55 -1.42 27.78
N VAL A 102 -40.24 -1.88 28.98
CA VAL A 102 -38.99 -2.61 29.27
C VAL A 102 -39.04 -3.94 28.52
N ILE A 103 -38.16 -4.12 27.53
CA ILE A 103 -38.03 -5.32 26.70
C ILE A 103 -37.20 -6.39 27.43
N ALA A 104 -36.16 -5.97 28.16
CA ALA A 104 -35.30 -6.87 28.92
C ALA A 104 -34.84 -6.21 30.22
N THR A 105 -34.68 -7.03 31.26
CA THR A 105 -33.98 -6.66 32.50
C THR A 105 -32.91 -7.70 32.74
N LEU A 106 -31.65 -7.32 32.59
CA LEU A 106 -30.54 -8.17 33.02
C LEU A 106 -30.30 -7.89 34.51
N SER A 107 -30.64 -8.82 35.40
CA SER A 107 -30.13 -8.80 36.78
C SER A 107 -28.91 -9.70 36.81
N THR A 108 -27.72 -9.13 36.64
CA THR A 108 -26.49 -9.88 36.82
C THR A 108 -26.37 -10.25 38.31
N GLY A 109 -26.42 -11.54 38.65
CA GLY A 109 -26.18 -12.03 40.03
C GLY A 109 -24.74 -11.89 40.50
N PHE A 110 -24.01 -10.92 39.96
CA PHE A 110 -22.57 -10.76 40.04
C PHE A 110 -22.30 -9.52 40.90
N GLY A 111 -21.65 -9.71 42.04
CA GLY A 111 -21.41 -8.63 42.99
C GLY A 111 -20.32 -7.66 42.52
N ALA A 112 -20.54 -6.36 42.74
CA ALA A 112 -19.55 -5.28 42.71
C ALA A 112 -18.58 -5.21 41.50
N SER A 113 -18.97 -5.72 40.33
CA SER A 113 -18.22 -5.57 39.08
C SER A 113 -18.71 -4.32 38.32
N HIS A 114 -17.79 -3.48 37.86
CA HIS A 114 -18.11 -2.25 37.13
C HIS A 114 -18.27 -2.59 35.64
N VAL A 115 -19.44 -2.30 35.07
CA VAL A 115 -19.63 -2.34 33.61
C VAL A 115 -18.84 -1.19 33.00
N VAL A 116 -17.92 -1.49 32.08
CA VAL A 116 -17.01 -0.50 31.48
C VAL A 116 -17.43 -0.08 30.08
N GLY A 117 -18.32 -0.80 29.39
CA GLY A 117 -18.85 -0.33 28.13
C GLY A 117 -19.74 -1.35 27.42
N GLY A 118 -20.18 -1.00 26.21
CA GLY A 118 -20.91 -1.92 25.37
C GLY A 118 -21.24 -1.37 23.98
N ALA A 119 -21.56 -2.27 23.06
CA ALA A 119 -21.80 -1.95 21.66
C ALA A 119 -22.95 -2.79 21.09
N TYR A 120 -23.73 -2.19 20.18
CA TYR A 120 -24.92 -2.81 19.60
C TYR A 120 -24.67 -3.30 18.18
N HIS A 121 -25.03 -4.55 17.91
CA HIS A 121 -25.03 -5.13 16.57
C HIS A 121 -26.44 -5.11 15.97
N ALA A 122 -26.71 -4.14 15.10
CA ALA A 122 -28.04 -3.92 14.54
C ALA A 122 -28.59 -5.14 13.76
N GLU A 123 -27.77 -5.76 12.90
CA GLU A 123 -28.26 -6.89 12.09
C GLU A 123 -28.57 -8.16 12.90
N ARG A 124 -27.86 -8.38 14.01
CA ARG A 124 -28.08 -9.53 14.91
C ARG A 124 -29.11 -9.25 15.98
N GLY A 125 -29.40 -7.98 16.25
CA GLY A 125 -30.22 -7.59 17.38
C GLY A 125 -29.56 -7.97 18.71
N THR A 126 -28.22 -7.99 18.77
CA THR A 126 -27.46 -8.35 19.97
C THR A 126 -26.69 -7.15 20.50
N PHE A 127 -26.41 -7.16 21.80
CA PHE A 127 -25.64 -6.14 22.50
C PHE A 127 -24.49 -6.79 23.25
N PHE A 128 -23.28 -6.31 23.01
CA PHE A 128 -22.09 -6.75 23.71
C PHE A 128 -21.85 -5.84 24.90
N LEU A 129 -21.65 -6.44 26.08
CA LEU A 129 -21.27 -5.74 27.31
C LEU A 129 -19.86 -6.12 27.69
N VAL A 130 -19.15 -5.14 28.26
CA VAL A 130 -17.81 -5.33 28.78
C VAL A 130 -17.81 -4.98 30.26
N GLN A 131 -17.22 -5.85 31.07
CA GLN A 131 -17.15 -5.71 32.52
C GLN A 131 -15.71 -5.80 33.00
N ASP A 132 -15.35 -4.95 33.96
CA ASP A 132 -14.12 -5.06 34.75
C ASP A 132 -14.49 -5.53 36.16
N LYS A 133 -13.79 -6.56 36.63
CA LYS A 133 -13.82 -6.99 38.03
C LYS A 133 -12.48 -6.64 38.66
N VAL A 134 -12.48 -5.56 39.44
CA VAL A 134 -11.40 -5.27 40.40
C VAL A 134 -11.60 -6.16 41.63
N ALA A 135 -11.14 -7.41 41.56
CA ALA A 135 -10.83 -8.16 42.77
C ALA A 135 -9.41 -7.80 43.20
N ALA A 136 -9.13 -7.78 44.52
CA ALA A 136 -7.88 -7.31 45.10
C ALA A 136 -6.59 -7.90 44.49
N ASP A 137 -6.68 -8.99 43.72
CA ASP A 137 -5.55 -9.76 43.21
C ASP A 137 -5.66 -10.17 41.71
N ALA A 138 -6.68 -9.73 40.94
CA ALA A 138 -6.79 -9.98 39.49
C ALA A 138 -7.81 -9.03 38.82
N ILE A 139 -7.43 -8.45 37.67
CA ILE A 139 -8.35 -7.81 36.71
C ILE A 139 -8.93 -8.96 35.88
N ASP A 140 -10.26 -9.13 35.92
CA ASP A 140 -11.01 -10.21 35.25
C ASP A 140 -12.02 -9.54 34.30
N ASN A 141 -11.55 -9.24 33.09
CA ASN A 141 -12.34 -8.57 32.06
C ASN A 141 -13.23 -9.59 31.37
N ARG A 142 -14.54 -9.31 31.29
CA ARG A 142 -15.50 -10.24 30.68
C ARG A 142 -16.38 -9.54 29.66
N VAL A 143 -16.63 -10.23 28.55
CA VAL A 143 -17.55 -9.77 27.50
C VAL A 143 -18.78 -10.67 27.47
N ALA A 144 -19.97 -10.09 27.52
CA ALA A 144 -21.22 -10.84 27.38
C ALA A 144 -21.99 -10.37 26.15
N GLU A 145 -22.38 -11.30 25.28
CA GLU A 145 -23.30 -11.03 24.18
C GLU A 145 -24.74 -11.28 24.66
N ILE A 146 -25.63 -10.32 24.42
CA ILE A 146 -27.02 -10.36 24.85
C ILE A 146 -27.96 -10.22 23.67
N ASP A 147 -28.95 -11.09 23.59
CA ASP A 147 -30.08 -10.94 22.67
C ASP A 147 -31.01 -9.82 23.17
N MET A 148 -31.18 -8.76 22.37
CA MET A 148 -31.99 -7.61 22.75
C MET A 148 -33.50 -7.88 22.67
N ALA A 149 -33.94 -8.91 21.95
CA ALA A 149 -35.33 -9.31 21.87
C ALA A 149 -35.76 -10.15 23.09
N THR A 150 -34.85 -10.94 23.65
CA THR A 150 -35.17 -11.88 24.74
C THR A 150 -34.51 -11.56 26.08
N GLY A 151 -33.50 -10.68 26.09
CA GLY A 151 -32.67 -10.40 27.25
C GLY A 151 -31.76 -11.56 27.67
N ALA A 152 -31.67 -12.61 26.86
CA ALA A 152 -30.84 -13.77 27.15
C ALA A 152 -29.37 -13.46 26.89
N VAL A 153 -28.49 -13.87 27.81
CA VAL A 153 -27.06 -13.95 27.53
C VAL A 153 -26.85 -15.10 26.55
N LEU A 154 -26.40 -14.77 25.35
CA LEU A 154 -26.11 -15.72 24.29
C LEU A 154 -24.73 -16.35 24.51
N ASN A 155 -23.73 -15.50 24.80
CA ASN A 155 -22.35 -15.90 25.01
C ASN A 155 -21.71 -15.07 26.14
N GLU A 156 -20.69 -15.64 26.78
CA GLU A 156 -19.90 -14.98 27.82
C GLU A 156 -18.43 -15.41 27.69
N PHE A 157 -17.55 -14.43 27.60
CA PHE A 157 -16.14 -14.58 27.31
C PHE A 157 -15.30 -13.96 28.42
N ASP A 158 -14.21 -14.62 28.76
CA ASP A 158 -13.16 -14.12 29.63
C ASP A 158 -12.05 -13.56 28.73
N VAL A 159 -11.72 -12.29 28.89
CA VAL A 159 -10.75 -11.54 28.08
C VAL A 159 -9.49 -11.21 28.85
N ASP A 160 -9.16 -11.99 29.89
CA ASP A 160 -7.90 -11.93 30.65
C ASP A 160 -6.67 -12.41 29.86
N ALA A 161 -6.55 -12.01 28.60
CA ALA A 161 -5.34 -12.16 27.81
C ALA A 161 -4.30 -11.10 28.25
N GLY A 162 -3.62 -11.35 29.37
CA GLY A 162 -2.29 -10.76 29.62
C GLY A 162 -2.21 -9.32 30.14
N GLY A 163 -3.23 -8.82 30.86
CA GLY A 163 -3.18 -7.50 31.51
C GLY A 163 -3.77 -6.35 30.69
N PHE A 164 -4.51 -6.67 29.63
CA PHE A 164 -5.33 -5.72 28.87
C PHE A 164 -6.46 -5.20 29.76
N THR A 165 -6.54 -3.89 29.99
CA THR A 165 -7.59 -3.21 30.77
C THR A 165 -8.32 -2.25 29.82
N ILE A 166 -9.65 -2.17 29.83
CA ILE A 166 -10.44 -1.36 28.86
C ILE A 166 -10.96 -0.08 29.53
N ASN A 167 -10.88 1.06 28.82
CA ASN A 167 -11.50 2.31 29.27
C ASN A 167 -12.99 2.38 28.88
N TYR A 168 -13.70 3.28 29.55
CA TYR A 168 -15.10 3.54 29.24
C TYR A 168 -15.29 4.14 27.85
N GLY A 169 -16.06 3.45 27.00
CA GLY A 169 -16.55 4.00 25.72
C GLY A 169 -15.77 3.61 24.46
N ASP A 170 -14.62 2.96 24.57
CA ASP A 170 -13.76 2.65 23.41
C ASP A 170 -14.00 1.24 22.85
N ILE A 171 -15.26 0.92 22.54
CA ILE A 171 -15.67 -0.39 22.02
C ILE A 171 -16.55 -0.18 20.79
N GLU A 172 -16.21 -0.85 19.69
CA GLU A 172 -16.97 -0.77 18.44
C GLU A 172 -17.23 -2.18 17.88
N VAL A 173 -18.36 -2.35 17.19
CA VAL A 173 -18.73 -3.61 16.53
C VAL A 173 -18.75 -3.39 15.05
N ASP A 174 -18.02 -4.23 14.32
CA ASP A 174 -18.07 -4.25 12.86
C ASP A 174 -19.50 -4.63 12.42
N PRO A 175 -20.20 -3.79 11.65
CA PRO A 175 -21.58 -4.03 11.25
C PRO A 175 -21.74 -5.20 10.27
N VAL A 176 -20.66 -5.65 9.62
CA VAL A 176 -20.64 -6.71 8.61
C VAL A 176 -20.15 -8.03 9.20
N THR A 177 -18.99 -8.02 9.87
CA THR A 177 -18.40 -9.24 10.42
C THR A 177 -18.96 -9.59 11.81
N GLY A 178 -19.40 -8.56 12.54
CA GLY A 178 -19.84 -8.66 13.93
C GLY A 178 -18.71 -8.78 14.94
N ASP A 179 -17.47 -8.57 14.50
CA ASP A 179 -16.30 -8.55 15.37
C ASP A 179 -16.37 -7.38 16.35
N LEU A 180 -15.94 -7.64 17.58
CA LEU A 180 -15.82 -6.66 18.64
C LEU A 180 -14.38 -6.12 18.67
N LEU A 181 -14.23 -4.80 18.57
CA LEU A 181 -12.98 -4.12 18.88
C LEU A 181 -13.08 -3.38 20.20
N MET A 182 -12.00 -3.43 20.96
CA MET A 182 -11.91 -2.80 22.28
C MET A 182 -10.55 -2.12 22.39
N VAL A 183 -10.49 -0.87 22.84
CA VAL A 183 -9.21 -0.18 23.08
C VAL A 183 -8.78 -0.36 24.53
N SER A 184 -7.47 -0.54 24.75
CA SER A 184 -6.91 -0.53 26.09
C SER A 184 -7.06 0.83 26.76
N SER A 185 -7.07 0.83 28.08
CA SER A 185 -7.23 1.99 28.95
C SER A 185 -6.09 3.00 28.89
N ASP A 186 -4.92 2.58 28.40
CA ASP A 186 -3.81 3.47 28.09
C ASP A 186 -3.83 3.97 26.64
N GLU A 187 -4.89 3.61 25.88
CA GLU A 187 -5.06 3.89 24.46
C GLU A 187 -3.88 3.39 23.61
N THR A 188 -3.21 2.32 24.07
CA THR A 188 -2.00 1.78 23.41
C THR A 188 -2.19 0.45 22.68
N SER A 189 -3.36 -0.17 22.75
CA SER A 189 -3.60 -1.47 22.14
C SER A 189 -5.06 -1.62 21.78
N ILE A 190 -5.35 -2.40 20.75
CA ILE A 190 -6.70 -2.79 20.36
C ILE A 190 -6.84 -4.30 20.54
N LEU A 191 -7.93 -4.76 21.11
CA LEU A 191 -8.28 -6.17 21.16
C LEU A 191 -9.40 -6.42 20.15
N ARG A 192 -9.16 -7.30 19.19
CA ARG A 192 -10.19 -7.82 18.28
C ARG A 192 -10.68 -9.16 18.77
N MET A 193 -12.00 -9.33 18.80
CA MET A 193 -12.62 -10.58 19.17
C MET A 193 -13.73 -10.93 18.17
N THR A 194 -13.72 -12.15 17.64
CA THR A 194 -14.83 -12.63 16.82
C THR A 194 -16.10 -12.71 17.66
N PRO A 195 -17.30 -12.57 17.08
CA PRO A 195 -18.54 -12.52 17.86
C PRO A 195 -18.83 -13.81 18.63
N ASP A 196 -18.31 -14.95 18.18
CA ASP A 196 -18.40 -16.23 18.90
C ASP A 196 -17.28 -16.42 19.94
N GLY A 197 -16.41 -15.41 20.10
CA GLY A 197 -15.24 -15.37 20.98
C GLY A 197 -14.24 -16.50 20.74
N ALA A 198 -14.29 -17.15 19.57
CA ALA A 198 -13.38 -18.23 19.23
C ALA A 198 -11.98 -17.73 18.90
N GLU A 199 -11.86 -16.51 18.38
CA GLU A 199 -10.60 -15.85 18.06
C GLU A 199 -10.52 -14.51 18.80
N VAL A 200 -9.43 -14.34 19.56
CA VAL A 200 -9.09 -13.12 20.31
C VAL A 200 -7.68 -12.72 19.90
N GLU A 201 -7.52 -11.53 19.33
CA GLU A 201 -6.26 -11.02 18.78
C GLU A 201 -5.93 -9.64 19.39
N LEU A 202 -4.72 -9.49 19.92
CA LEU A 202 -4.21 -8.20 20.40
C LEU A 202 -3.46 -7.50 19.27
N LEU A 203 -3.96 -6.35 18.84
CA LEU A 203 -3.42 -5.47 17.82
C LEU A 203 -2.62 -4.34 18.52
N ALA A 204 -1.34 -4.20 18.18
CA ALA A 204 -0.45 -3.23 18.82
C ALA A 204 -0.62 -1.79 18.25
N LEU A 205 -0.05 -0.82 18.97
CA LEU A 205 -0.06 0.60 18.62
C LEU A 205 0.92 0.90 17.49
N PRO A 206 0.53 1.66 16.46
CA PRO A 206 1.48 2.01 15.45
C PRO A 206 2.56 3.04 15.88
N VAL A 207 3.85 2.88 15.50
CA VAL A 207 5.00 3.77 15.80
C VAL A 207 4.66 5.19 15.36
N GLY A 208 4.69 6.11 16.32
CA GLY A 208 4.42 7.54 16.11
C GLY A 208 3.01 7.97 16.53
N VAL A 209 2.14 7.02 16.88
CA VAL A 209 0.85 7.29 17.50
C VAL A 209 1.03 7.30 19.02
N SER A 210 0.65 8.40 19.68
CA SER A 210 0.80 8.57 21.14
C SER A 210 -0.47 8.28 21.93
N SER A 211 -1.60 8.11 21.23
CA SER A 211 -2.90 7.69 21.78
C SER A 211 -3.87 7.31 20.64
N LEU A 212 -4.73 6.32 20.88
CA LEU A 212 -5.76 5.79 19.97
C LEU A 212 -7.14 6.46 20.13
N ALA A 213 -7.19 7.72 20.56
CA ALA A 213 -8.46 8.40 20.85
C ALA A 213 -9.44 8.39 19.65
N GLY A 214 -10.48 7.57 19.75
CA GLY A 214 -11.58 7.43 18.79
C GLY A 214 -11.31 6.43 17.67
N ILE A 215 -12.00 5.28 17.73
CA ILE A 215 -12.22 4.40 16.57
C ILE A 215 -13.49 4.90 15.86
N ALA A 216 -13.44 4.97 14.52
CA ALA A 216 -14.63 5.21 13.70
C ALA A 216 -14.61 4.30 12.47
N LEU A 217 -15.74 3.65 12.21
CA LEU A 217 -15.98 2.94 10.94
C LEU A 217 -16.42 3.95 9.86
N ASP A 218 -15.83 3.89 8.65
CA ASP A 218 -16.39 4.58 7.48
C ASP A 218 -17.54 3.74 6.89
N PRO A 219 -18.80 4.19 6.97
CA PRO A 219 -19.94 3.44 6.46
C PRO A 219 -20.01 3.39 4.93
N ASN A 220 -19.12 4.08 4.19
CA ASN A 220 -19.17 4.18 2.72
C ASN A 220 -18.05 3.45 1.98
N ASP A 221 -17.08 2.84 2.68
CA ASP A 221 -16.04 2.05 2.03
C ASP A 221 -16.54 0.64 1.71
N ALA A 222 -16.49 0.27 0.42
CA ALA A 222 -16.91 -1.06 -0.06
C ALA A 222 -15.95 -2.19 0.38
N GLY A 223 -14.84 -1.86 1.06
CA GLY A 223 -13.96 -2.78 1.77
C GLY A 223 -14.07 -2.75 3.31
N HIS A 224 -14.88 -1.85 3.91
CA HIS A 224 -15.03 -1.64 5.35
C HIS A 224 -13.71 -1.77 6.15
N GLY A 225 -12.64 -1.14 5.67
CA GLY A 225 -11.37 -1.04 6.41
C GLY A 225 -11.49 -0.03 7.56
N TRP A 226 -10.91 -0.37 8.70
CA TRP A 226 -10.87 0.48 9.89
C TRP A 226 -10.01 1.73 9.64
N VAL A 227 -10.55 2.93 9.85
CA VAL A 227 -9.80 4.20 9.71
C VAL A 227 -9.69 4.86 11.09
N ILE A 228 -8.49 4.91 11.66
CA ILE A 228 -8.23 5.62 12.92
C ILE A 228 -8.09 7.12 12.60
N SER A 229 -9.06 7.94 12.98
CA SER A 229 -9.08 9.37 12.62
C SER A 229 -8.59 10.29 13.75
N LYS A 230 -7.28 10.40 13.97
CA LYS A 230 -6.62 11.71 14.24
C LYS A 230 -5.08 11.67 14.21
N SER A 231 -4.52 12.50 13.32
CA SER A 231 -3.18 13.12 13.37
C SER A 231 -2.08 12.39 14.16
N GLY A 232 -1.55 11.30 13.62
CA GLY A 232 -0.35 10.62 14.08
C GLY A 232 -0.08 9.42 13.16
N THR A 233 1.13 9.31 12.64
CA THR A 233 1.56 8.32 11.64
C THR A 233 1.42 6.88 12.15
N VAL A 234 0.89 6.00 11.30
CA VAL A 234 0.60 4.59 11.61
C VAL A 234 1.83 3.71 11.30
N SER A 235 2.52 3.12 12.27
CA SER A 235 3.47 2.01 12.04
C SER A 235 3.62 0.94 13.16
N GLU A 236 2.73 -0.01 13.47
CA GLU A 236 3.01 -1.29 14.21
C GLU A 236 1.74 -2.12 14.24
N LEU A 237 1.70 -3.13 13.38
CA LEU A 237 0.84 -4.32 13.48
C LEU A 237 1.78 -5.52 13.27
N SER A 238 2.73 -5.70 14.19
CA SER A 238 3.71 -6.78 14.07
C SER A 238 3.07 -8.12 14.45
N GLY A 239 2.47 -8.81 13.47
CA GLY A 239 1.87 -10.12 13.66
C GLY A 239 0.97 -10.57 12.50
N LEU A 240 0.37 -9.61 11.79
CA LEU A 240 -0.03 -9.75 10.40
C LEU A 240 1.20 -9.33 9.57
N ALA A 241 1.38 -9.85 8.36
CA ALA A 241 2.44 -9.33 7.49
C ALA A 241 2.28 -7.80 7.44
N GLU A 242 3.27 -7.04 7.90
CA GLU A 242 3.16 -5.60 8.13
C GLU A 242 2.71 -4.94 6.81
N ILE A 243 1.47 -4.47 6.75
CA ILE A 243 0.93 -3.71 5.62
C ILE A 243 1.27 -2.23 5.88
N ALA A 244 2.07 -1.65 5.00
CA ALA A 244 2.47 -0.27 5.01
C ALA A 244 1.60 0.55 4.05
N VAL A 245 1.01 1.64 4.56
CA VAL A 245 0.35 2.67 3.74
C VAL A 245 1.13 3.97 3.90
N GLN A 246 1.88 4.36 2.87
CA GLN A 246 2.87 5.45 2.94
C GLN A 246 2.72 6.47 1.82
N SER A 247 3.06 7.74 2.12
CA SER A 247 3.13 8.82 1.13
C SER A 247 4.32 9.73 1.38
N GLY A 248 5.12 10.01 0.34
CA GLY A 248 6.37 10.78 0.41
C GLY A 248 6.14 12.29 0.54
N GLY A 249 5.28 12.85 -0.30
CA GLY A 249 4.88 14.25 -0.23
C GLY A 249 5.41 15.04 -1.41
N ALA A 250 6.38 15.93 -1.20
CA ALA A 250 6.96 16.72 -2.28
C ALA A 250 8.49 16.72 -2.15
N GLY A 251 9.18 16.50 -3.26
CA GLY A 251 10.63 16.28 -3.28
C GLY A 251 10.94 14.79 -3.45
N GLY A 252 12.22 14.44 -3.57
CA GLY A 252 12.62 13.04 -3.68
C GLY A 252 12.62 12.32 -2.33
N ASP A 253 11.82 11.28 -2.22
CA ASP A 253 11.58 10.48 -1.03
C ASP A 253 12.14 9.06 -1.17
N VAL A 254 12.42 8.41 -0.05
CA VAL A 254 12.83 7.00 0.01
C VAL A 254 11.85 6.27 0.92
N LEU A 255 10.96 5.49 0.33
CA LEU A 255 9.89 4.79 1.02
C LEU A 255 10.09 3.28 0.88
N SER A 256 10.00 2.57 1.98
CA SER A 256 10.09 1.11 2.02
C SER A 256 8.88 0.57 2.73
N GLY A 257 8.21 -0.36 2.07
CA GLY A 257 7.22 -1.25 2.62
C GLY A 257 7.80 -2.19 3.67
N ALA A 258 6.97 -3.13 4.07
CA ALA A 258 7.31 -4.17 5.00
C ALA A 258 7.00 -5.54 4.36
N SER A 259 6.68 -6.57 5.15
CA SER A 259 6.52 -7.93 4.60
C SER A 259 5.12 -8.24 4.07
N GLY A 260 4.17 -7.33 4.25
CA GLY A 260 2.77 -7.46 3.89
C GLY A 260 2.44 -6.80 2.56
N ALA A 261 1.14 -6.82 2.22
CA ALA A 261 0.64 -6.21 0.99
C ALA A 261 0.51 -4.69 1.14
N ASP A 262 1.44 -3.94 0.56
CA ASP A 262 1.65 -2.52 0.83
C ASP A 262 1.02 -1.59 -0.22
N SER A 263 0.76 -0.35 0.20
CA SER A 263 0.35 0.75 -0.68
C SER A 263 1.22 1.97 -0.44
N ILE A 264 2.06 2.31 -1.42
CA ILE A 264 3.10 3.34 -1.29
C ILE A 264 2.96 4.35 -2.43
N ALA A 265 2.93 5.64 -2.11
CA ALA A 265 2.85 6.73 -3.09
C ALA A 265 3.99 7.76 -2.92
N GLY A 266 4.82 7.97 -3.94
CA GLY A 266 5.87 8.98 -3.97
C GLY A 266 5.31 10.40 -4.03
N LEU A 267 4.42 10.64 -5.00
CA LEU A 267 3.79 11.92 -5.37
C LEU A 267 4.70 12.79 -6.25
N ASP A 268 5.03 14.02 -5.86
CA ASP A 268 5.89 14.89 -6.67
C ASP A 268 7.34 14.68 -6.24
N GLY A 269 8.25 14.22 -7.10
CA GLY A 269 9.57 13.85 -6.62
C GLY A 269 10.37 13.01 -7.59
N ASN A 270 11.62 12.75 -7.25
CA ASN A 270 12.34 11.62 -7.83
C ASN A 270 12.51 10.63 -6.69
N ASP A 271 11.61 9.66 -6.64
CA ASP A 271 11.36 8.82 -5.48
C ASP A 271 11.98 7.43 -5.64
N ALA A 272 12.31 6.81 -4.51
CA ALA A 272 12.74 5.43 -4.44
C ALA A 272 11.75 4.65 -3.57
N LEU A 273 11.00 3.74 -4.19
CA LEU A 273 9.91 2.98 -3.58
C LEU A 273 10.25 1.48 -3.58
N SER A 274 10.06 0.80 -2.45
CA SER A 274 10.30 -0.65 -2.31
C SER A 274 9.10 -1.31 -1.64
N GLY A 275 8.49 -2.34 -2.24
CA GLY A 275 7.39 -3.13 -1.65
C GLY A 275 7.89 -4.26 -0.75
N LEU A 276 9.01 -4.88 -1.13
CA LEU A 276 9.66 -6.03 -0.49
C LEU A 276 8.97 -7.36 -0.79
N GLY A 277 7.81 -7.65 -0.21
CA GLY A 277 7.15 -8.89 -0.56
C GLY A 277 5.70 -8.96 -0.16
N SER A 278 4.99 -9.92 -0.76
CA SER A 278 3.53 -10.09 -0.78
C SER A 278 2.86 -9.53 -2.03
N LEU A 279 2.07 -8.47 -1.94
CA LEU A 279 1.27 -7.96 -3.05
C LEU A 279 1.19 -6.46 -2.88
N ASP A 280 2.05 -5.76 -3.57
CA ASP A 280 2.28 -4.36 -3.33
C ASP A 280 1.69 -3.50 -4.43
N THR A 281 1.33 -2.27 -4.08
CA THR A 281 0.93 -1.22 -5.01
C THR A 281 1.81 -0.01 -4.77
N LEU A 282 2.67 0.28 -5.75
CA LEU A 282 3.66 1.35 -5.72
C LEU A 282 3.30 2.37 -6.81
N ASP A 283 3.18 3.65 -6.43
CA ASP A 283 2.88 4.76 -7.34
C ASP A 283 3.98 5.83 -7.19
N GLY A 284 4.84 5.99 -8.20
CA GLY A 284 5.92 6.98 -8.23
C GLY A 284 5.35 8.39 -8.25
N GLY A 285 4.49 8.67 -9.21
CA GLY A 285 3.80 9.94 -9.34
C GLY A 285 4.43 10.80 -10.42
N ALA A 286 5.09 11.90 -10.06
CA ALA A 286 5.67 12.83 -11.02
C ALA A 286 7.16 13.05 -10.74
N GLY A 287 7.99 12.68 -11.71
CA GLY A 287 9.44 12.88 -11.75
C GLY A 287 10.11 11.61 -12.27
N SER A 288 11.34 11.36 -11.85
CA SER A 288 12.07 10.16 -12.30
C SER A 288 12.24 9.22 -11.13
N ASP A 289 11.39 8.19 -11.09
CA ASP A 289 11.20 7.33 -9.94
C ASP A 289 11.85 5.95 -10.14
N SER A 290 12.22 5.32 -9.02
CA SER A 290 12.74 3.96 -8.96
C SER A 290 11.82 3.12 -8.09
N LEU A 291 11.11 2.17 -8.71
CA LEU A 291 10.13 1.32 -8.04
C LEU A 291 10.64 -0.13 -8.03
N SER A 292 10.62 -0.78 -6.87
CA SER A 292 10.92 -2.21 -6.72
C SER A 292 9.77 -2.92 -5.99
N GLY A 293 9.12 -3.87 -6.65
CA GLY A 293 8.03 -4.69 -6.09
C GLY A 293 8.58 -5.67 -5.07
N GLY A 294 9.35 -6.64 -5.55
CA GLY A 294 10.03 -7.63 -4.73
C GLY A 294 9.44 -9.03 -4.96
N ASP A 295 9.15 -9.76 -3.90
CA ASP A 295 8.48 -11.07 -4.04
C ASP A 295 6.97 -10.87 -4.09
N GLY A 296 6.26 -11.11 -5.20
CA GLY A 296 4.83 -10.84 -5.18
C GLY A 296 4.15 -10.73 -6.53
N ARG A 297 2.90 -10.27 -6.55
CA ARG A 297 2.24 -9.97 -7.84
C ARG A 297 1.90 -8.49 -7.92
N ASP A 298 2.94 -7.70 -7.94
CA ASP A 298 2.90 -6.29 -7.58
C ASP A 298 2.35 -5.44 -8.71
N ARG A 299 1.92 -4.23 -8.35
CA ARG A 299 1.50 -3.19 -9.29
C ARG A 299 2.38 -1.98 -9.10
N LEU A 300 3.19 -1.69 -10.11
CA LEU A 300 4.08 -0.56 -10.13
C LEU A 300 3.57 0.44 -11.17
N PHE A 301 3.31 1.67 -10.73
CA PHE A 301 2.93 2.79 -11.56
C PHE A 301 4.05 3.82 -11.49
N GLY A 302 4.83 4.00 -12.57
CA GLY A 302 5.89 5.00 -12.65
C GLY A 302 5.31 6.41 -12.59
N GLY A 303 4.36 6.69 -13.48
CA GLY A 303 3.62 7.95 -13.47
C GLY A 303 4.09 8.87 -14.57
N ALA A 304 4.72 10.00 -14.27
CA ALA A 304 5.19 10.94 -15.27
C ALA A 304 6.67 11.24 -15.11
N GLY A 305 7.49 10.88 -16.09
CA GLY A 305 8.87 11.31 -16.21
C GLY A 305 9.76 10.22 -16.80
N PHE A 306 10.75 9.75 -16.07
CA PHE A 306 11.64 8.68 -16.58
C PHE A 306 11.84 7.68 -15.45
N ASP A 307 11.05 6.62 -15.50
CA ASP A 307 10.88 5.72 -14.37
C ASP A 307 11.59 4.39 -14.62
N THR A 308 12.08 3.79 -13.54
CA THR A 308 12.68 2.45 -13.53
C THR A 308 11.86 1.55 -12.63
N LEU A 309 11.26 0.50 -13.22
CA LEU A 309 10.35 -0.41 -12.54
C LEU A 309 10.95 -1.82 -12.54
N ASP A 310 11.30 -2.30 -11.36
CA ASP A 310 11.69 -3.69 -11.09
C ASP A 310 10.52 -4.39 -10.40
N GLY A 311 9.81 -5.27 -11.11
CA GLY A 311 8.72 -6.06 -10.52
C GLY A 311 9.23 -7.04 -9.46
N GLY A 312 10.43 -7.55 -9.64
CA GLY A 312 10.98 -8.65 -8.87
C GLY A 312 10.49 -10.01 -9.37
N ALA A 313 10.20 -10.92 -8.44
CA ALA A 313 9.77 -12.27 -8.76
C ALA A 313 8.24 -12.37 -8.84
N ASP A 314 7.77 -13.48 -9.41
CA ASP A 314 6.35 -13.76 -9.66
C ASP A 314 5.79 -12.93 -10.84
N ALA A 315 4.56 -12.41 -10.79
CA ALA A 315 3.87 -11.94 -12.02
C ALA A 315 3.26 -10.57 -11.81
N ASP A 316 3.89 -9.56 -12.40
CA ASP A 316 3.68 -8.17 -12.03
C ASP A 316 2.97 -7.33 -13.09
N THR A 317 2.48 -6.18 -12.67
CA THR A 317 1.99 -5.13 -13.56
C THR A 317 2.94 -3.94 -13.49
N LEU A 318 3.63 -3.67 -14.59
CA LEU A 318 4.56 -2.56 -14.74
C LEU A 318 3.94 -1.53 -15.67
N ASP A 319 3.45 -0.41 -15.12
CA ASP A 319 2.90 0.72 -15.86
C ASP A 319 3.86 1.91 -15.79
N GLY A 320 4.61 2.16 -16.86
CA GLY A 320 5.56 3.29 -16.92
C GLY A 320 4.86 4.65 -16.93
N GLY A 321 3.64 4.71 -17.46
CA GLY A 321 2.92 5.97 -17.61
C GLY A 321 3.48 6.86 -18.73
N GLY A 322 3.78 8.11 -18.42
CA GLY A 322 4.21 9.12 -19.37
C GLY A 322 5.71 9.35 -19.27
N GLY A 323 6.47 8.82 -20.21
CA GLY A 323 7.91 8.91 -20.08
C GLY A 323 8.67 8.15 -21.14
N ASN A 324 9.91 7.81 -20.81
CA ASN A 324 10.66 6.77 -21.49
C ASN A 324 11.18 5.83 -20.41
N ASP A 325 10.37 4.83 -20.12
CA ASP A 325 10.43 4.09 -18.87
C ASP A 325 11.07 2.72 -19.07
N TRP A 326 11.66 2.18 -18.00
CA TRP A 326 12.40 0.92 -18.00
C TRP A 326 11.66 -0.13 -17.19
N ALA A 327 11.50 -1.32 -17.77
CA ALA A 327 11.39 -2.53 -16.95
C ALA A 327 12.81 -3.06 -16.70
N ASP A 328 13.20 -3.13 -15.42
CA ASP A 328 14.56 -3.42 -14.99
C ASP A 328 14.62 -4.79 -14.32
N TYR A 329 15.36 -5.72 -14.93
CA TYR A 329 15.61 -7.08 -14.41
C TYR A 329 17.05 -7.26 -13.92
N SER A 330 17.78 -6.17 -13.65
CA SER A 330 19.18 -6.22 -13.22
C SER A 330 19.39 -6.92 -11.87
N SER A 331 18.35 -7.03 -11.05
CA SER A 331 18.34 -7.75 -9.78
C SER A 331 18.15 -9.27 -9.94
N ALA A 332 17.70 -9.73 -11.11
CA ALA A 332 17.40 -11.13 -11.36
C ALA A 332 18.66 -12.02 -11.26
N ALA A 333 18.55 -13.12 -10.53
CA ALA A 333 19.67 -14.04 -10.31
C ALA A 333 19.89 -15.06 -11.44
N ALA A 334 18.91 -15.19 -12.33
CA ALA A 334 18.88 -16.14 -13.44
C ALA A 334 18.53 -15.43 -14.75
N PRO A 335 18.84 -16.05 -15.91
CA PRO A 335 18.45 -15.51 -17.20
C PRO A 335 16.97 -15.15 -17.29
N VAL A 336 16.69 -13.95 -17.82
CA VAL A 336 15.35 -13.47 -18.13
C VAL A 336 15.08 -13.55 -19.62
N ARG A 337 13.83 -13.88 -19.95
CA ARG A 337 13.28 -13.62 -21.28
C ARG A 337 12.19 -12.57 -21.13
N ALA A 338 12.43 -11.36 -21.61
CA ALA A 338 11.47 -10.25 -21.56
C ALA A 338 11.12 -9.79 -22.98
N ASP A 339 9.81 -9.65 -23.26
CA ASP A 339 9.29 -9.33 -24.58
C ASP A 339 8.11 -8.35 -24.48
N LEU A 340 8.35 -7.08 -24.82
CA LEU A 340 7.35 -6.00 -24.69
C LEU A 340 6.11 -6.22 -25.58
N GLN A 341 6.24 -6.95 -26.69
CA GLN A 341 5.12 -7.18 -27.62
C GLN A 341 4.35 -8.46 -27.32
N THR A 342 5.02 -9.50 -26.80
CA THR A 342 4.42 -10.80 -26.52
C THR A 342 4.72 -11.32 -25.11
N PRO A 343 4.25 -10.62 -24.05
CA PRO A 343 4.61 -10.95 -22.66
C PRO A 343 4.22 -12.36 -22.23
N SER A 344 3.24 -12.99 -22.91
CA SER A 344 2.86 -14.39 -22.71
C SER A 344 3.98 -15.41 -22.94
N THR A 345 5.10 -14.98 -23.54
CA THR A 345 6.28 -15.82 -23.79
C THR A 345 7.44 -15.53 -22.85
N ASN A 346 7.27 -14.59 -21.91
CA ASN A 346 8.29 -14.25 -20.94
C ASN A 346 8.65 -15.43 -20.03
N ALA A 347 9.85 -15.39 -19.46
CA ALA A 347 10.37 -16.41 -18.55
C ALA A 347 11.41 -15.83 -17.61
N GLY A 348 11.75 -16.57 -16.55
CA GLY A 348 12.55 -16.04 -15.45
C GLY A 348 11.69 -15.12 -14.60
N ASP A 349 12.29 -14.07 -14.06
CA ASP A 349 11.60 -13.08 -13.23
C ASP A 349 10.58 -12.27 -14.07
N ALA A 350 10.73 -12.20 -15.39
CA ALA A 350 9.73 -11.61 -16.28
C ALA A 350 8.44 -12.45 -16.48
N PHE A 351 8.35 -13.66 -15.88
CA PHE A 351 7.29 -14.61 -16.18
C PHE A 351 5.91 -14.16 -15.67
N GLY A 352 5.03 -13.83 -16.60
CA GLY A 352 3.66 -13.44 -16.28
C GLY A 352 3.47 -11.94 -16.14
N ASP A 353 4.56 -11.18 -16.22
CA ASP A 353 4.55 -9.73 -16.23
C ASP A 353 3.70 -9.16 -17.36
N SER A 354 3.11 -8.02 -17.05
CA SER A 354 2.40 -7.19 -18.00
C SER A 354 3.03 -5.81 -18.06
N TYR A 355 3.32 -5.36 -19.29
CA TYR A 355 3.90 -4.05 -19.54
C TYR A 355 2.82 -3.11 -20.08
N VAL A 356 2.65 -1.97 -19.42
CA VAL A 356 1.82 -0.86 -19.85
C VAL A 356 2.72 0.34 -20.01
N LEU A 357 2.78 0.92 -21.21
CA LEU A 357 3.58 2.12 -21.48
C LEU A 357 5.05 2.01 -21.00
N ILE A 358 5.65 0.82 -21.15
CA ILE A 358 7.10 0.62 -20.98
C ILE A 358 7.76 0.72 -22.35
N GLU A 359 8.87 1.46 -22.43
CA GLU A 359 9.64 1.65 -23.66
C GLU A 359 10.91 0.81 -23.70
N ASN A 360 11.50 0.47 -22.56
CA ASN A 360 12.87 -0.05 -22.49
C ASN A 360 12.98 -1.30 -21.60
N LEU A 361 14.00 -2.11 -21.85
CA LEU A 361 14.30 -3.32 -21.08
C LEU A 361 15.76 -3.32 -20.66
N ARG A 362 16.01 -3.59 -19.37
CA ARG A 362 17.34 -3.94 -18.86
C ARG A 362 17.35 -5.38 -18.36
N GLY A 363 18.36 -6.15 -18.78
CA GLY A 363 18.63 -7.52 -18.39
C GLY A 363 19.39 -7.63 -17.06
N SER A 364 19.59 -8.87 -16.67
CA SER A 364 20.34 -9.38 -15.53
C SER A 364 21.84 -9.45 -15.79
N LEU A 365 22.60 -10.06 -14.87
CA LEU A 365 24.01 -10.42 -15.09
C LEU A 365 24.19 -11.81 -15.73
N ALA A 366 23.11 -12.40 -16.21
CA ALA A 366 23.06 -13.71 -16.86
C ALA A 366 22.62 -13.57 -18.33
N SER A 367 22.75 -14.65 -19.09
CA SER A 367 22.52 -14.65 -20.55
C SER A 367 21.05 -14.52 -20.94
N ASP A 368 20.64 -13.31 -21.27
CA ASP A 368 19.24 -12.91 -21.41
C ASP A 368 18.72 -12.93 -22.85
N LEU A 369 17.40 -12.89 -22.97
CA LEU A 369 16.68 -12.77 -24.23
C LEU A 369 15.73 -11.56 -24.15
N LEU A 370 16.14 -10.42 -24.72
CA LEU A 370 15.40 -9.16 -24.64
C LEU A 370 14.81 -8.79 -26.00
N PHE A 371 13.51 -8.50 -26.03
CA PHE A 371 12.78 -8.13 -27.24
C PHE A 371 12.00 -6.83 -27.03
N GLY A 372 12.33 -5.81 -27.84
CA GLY A 372 11.58 -4.55 -27.93
C GLY A 372 10.18 -4.73 -28.54
N ASP A 373 9.56 -3.64 -28.97
CA ASP A 373 8.24 -3.63 -29.56
C ASP A 373 8.22 -3.13 -31.02
N LYS A 374 7.59 -1.99 -31.30
CA LYS A 374 7.54 -1.37 -32.63
C LYS A 374 7.89 0.12 -32.57
N LYS A 375 8.17 0.62 -31.36
CA LYS A 375 8.61 1.97 -31.06
C LYS A 375 10.15 1.95 -31.04
N ALA A 376 10.76 3.12 -30.88
CA ALA A 376 12.17 3.19 -30.54
C ALA A 376 12.37 2.68 -29.10
N ASN A 377 13.12 1.59 -28.94
CA ASN A 377 13.42 0.99 -27.64
C ASN A 377 14.92 1.11 -27.33
N GLN A 378 15.25 1.21 -26.05
CA GLN A 378 16.59 0.97 -25.52
C GLN A 378 16.62 -0.40 -24.84
N LEU A 379 17.57 -1.24 -25.26
CA LEU A 379 17.77 -2.58 -24.73
C LEU A 379 19.19 -2.70 -24.17
N GLU A 380 19.30 -3.06 -22.89
CA GLU A 380 20.57 -3.26 -22.19
C GLU A 380 20.66 -4.70 -21.68
N GLY A 381 21.62 -5.49 -22.16
CA GLY A 381 21.84 -6.87 -21.71
C GLY A 381 22.58 -6.96 -20.36
N ALA A 382 23.41 -5.95 -20.07
CA ALA A 382 24.28 -5.85 -18.89
C ALA A 382 25.42 -6.87 -18.87
N GLY A 383 25.20 -8.11 -18.44
CA GLY A 383 26.28 -9.11 -18.41
C GLY A 383 25.79 -10.51 -18.75
N GLY A 384 26.68 -11.33 -19.31
CA GLY A 384 26.29 -12.63 -19.88
C GLY A 384 26.35 -12.59 -21.40
N ASP A 385 26.14 -13.74 -22.06
CA ASP A 385 26.03 -13.80 -23.51
C ASP A 385 24.56 -13.56 -23.91
N ASP A 386 24.19 -12.32 -24.20
CA ASP A 386 22.79 -11.90 -24.38
C ASP A 386 22.31 -11.98 -25.83
N ALA A 387 21.00 -12.05 -26.03
CA ALA A 387 20.38 -11.86 -27.34
C ALA A 387 19.32 -10.76 -27.30
N LEU A 388 19.62 -9.64 -27.96
CA LEU A 388 18.79 -8.45 -28.01
C LEU A 388 18.16 -8.31 -29.40
N ASN A 389 16.86 -7.98 -29.45
CA ASN A 389 16.13 -7.75 -30.70
C ASN A 389 15.23 -6.51 -30.58
N GLY A 390 15.59 -5.41 -31.27
CA GLY A 390 14.84 -4.15 -31.27
C GLY A 390 13.50 -4.23 -31.99
N ARG A 391 13.47 -4.96 -33.11
CA ARG A 391 12.34 -5.20 -34.03
C ARG A 391 12.07 -4.02 -34.98
N LYS A 392 11.14 -3.14 -34.64
CA LYS A 392 10.85 -1.99 -35.50
C LYS A 392 11.02 -0.76 -34.64
N GLY A 393 11.51 0.30 -35.24
CA GLY A 393 11.81 1.52 -34.49
C GLY A 393 13.26 1.86 -34.70
N ASP A 394 13.65 3.03 -34.24
CA ASP A 394 15.06 3.42 -34.26
C ASP A 394 15.61 3.00 -32.89
N ASP A 395 16.13 1.78 -32.79
CA ASP A 395 16.43 1.14 -31.52
C ASP A 395 17.89 1.36 -31.09
N THR A 396 18.16 1.35 -29.78
CA THR A 396 19.53 1.35 -29.24
C THR A 396 19.77 0.07 -28.47
N LEU A 397 20.78 -0.71 -28.88
CA LEU A 397 21.08 -2.02 -28.34
C LEU A 397 22.50 -2.02 -27.75
N ALA A 398 22.60 -2.21 -26.44
CA ALA A 398 23.86 -2.41 -25.72
C ALA A 398 23.86 -3.81 -25.12
N GLY A 399 24.70 -4.71 -25.66
CA GLY A 399 24.84 -6.07 -25.12
C GLY A 399 25.45 -6.05 -23.72
N GLY A 400 26.57 -5.35 -23.58
CA GLY A 400 27.26 -5.23 -22.30
C GLY A 400 28.47 -6.15 -22.24
N ALA A 401 28.61 -6.89 -21.14
CA ALA A 401 29.75 -7.77 -20.92
C ALA A 401 29.42 -9.21 -21.30
N GLY A 402 29.98 -9.70 -22.41
CA GLY A 402 29.86 -11.09 -22.84
C GLY A 402 29.85 -11.16 -24.35
N LYS A 403 29.41 -12.28 -24.93
CA LYS A 403 29.27 -12.41 -26.38
C LYS A 403 27.83 -12.25 -26.79
N ASP A 404 27.48 -11.03 -27.15
CA ASP A 404 26.08 -10.71 -27.37
C ASP A 404 25.70 -10.89 -28.83
N THR A 405 24.42 -11.18 -29.07
CA THR A 405 23.82 -11.17 -30.39
C THR A 405 22.82 -10.03 -30.48
N LEU A 406 23.18 -9.00 -31.22
CA LEU A 406 22.39 -7.78 -31.36
C LEU A 406 21.69 -7.78 -32.72
N THR A 407 20.37 -7.60 -32.72
CA THR A 407 19.54 -7.59 -33.93
C THR A 407 18.64 -6.35 -33.92
N GLY A 408 18.90 -5.38 -34.79
CA GLY A 408 18.11 -4.15 -34.87
C GLY A 408 16.77 -4.35 -35.59
N SER A 409 16.84 -5.09 -36.71
CA SER A 409 15.75 -5.37 -37.66
C SER A 409 15.40 -4.24 -38.61
N THR A 410 14.41 -3.39 -38.34
CA THR A 410 14.05 -2.31 -39.28
C THR A 410 13.93 -0.97 -38.58
N GLY A 411 14.50 0.05 -39.19
CA GLY A 411 14.64 1.37 -38.60
C GLY A 411 16.13 1.74 -38.57
N ALA A 412 16.45 2.93 -38.10
CA ALA A 412 17.82 3.38 -37.96
C ALA A 412 18.35 2.98 -36.57
N ASP A 413 19.00 1.82 -36.48
CA ASP A 413 19.38 1.23 -35.20
C ASP A 413 20.81 1.60 -34.79
N ARG A 414 21.06 1.70 -33.48
CA ARG A 414 22.40 1.90 -32.90
C ARG A 414 22.83 0.68 -32.10
N PHE A 415 23.99 0.12 -32.45
CA PHE A 415 24.63 -1.00 -31.75
C PHE A 415 25.82 -0.51 -30.93
N ASP A 416 25.70 -0.49 -29.62
CA ASP A 416 26.70 0.08 -28.72
C ASP A 416 27.72 -0.96 -28.27
N LEU A 417 28.99 -0.68 -28.57
CA LEU A 417 30.12 -1.50 -28.15
C LEU A 417 30.88 -0.78 -27.05
N ALA A 418 31.13 -1.49 -25.94
CA ALA A 418 31.85 -0.96 -24.78
C ALA A 418 33.04 -1.83 -24.32
N SER A 419 33.34 -2.93 -25.04
CA SER A 419 34.40 -3.86 -24.66
C SER A 419 35.58 -3.90 -25.65
N LEU A 420 36.80 -3.87 -25.11
CA LEU A 420 38.06 -4.12 -25.83
C LEU A 420 38.60 -5.52 -25.53
N SER A 421 37.73 -6.53 -25.58
CA SER A 421 38.06 -7.92 -25.33
C SER A 421 37.57 -8.81 -26.46
N ALA A 422 38.48 -9.55 -27.09
CA ALA A 422 38.08 -10.53 -28.11
C ALA A 422 37.24 -11.69 -27.54
N ALA A 423 37.23 -11.85 -26.20
CA ALA A 423 36.35 -12.80 -25.54
C ALA A 423 34.92 -12.29 -25.44
N ASP A 424 34.71 -10.97 -25.49
CA ASP A 424 33.42 -10.29 -25.34
C ASP A 424 33.06 -9.57 -26.66
N ALA A 425 33.48 -10.15 -27.78
CA ALA A 425 33.26 -9.56 -29.09
C ALA A 425 31.88 -9.95 -29.62
N ASP A 426 31.03 -8.95 -29.79
CA ASP A 426 29.63 -9.14 -30.12
C ASP A 426 29.38 -9.56 -31.56
N ARG A 427 28.17 -10.03 -31.80
CA ARG A 427 27.64 -10.37 -33.10
C ARG A 427 26.49 -9.44 -33.45
N ILE A 428 26.71 -8.55 -34.40
CA ILE A 428 25.65 -7.75 -35.01
C ILE A 428 25.01 -8.58 -36.15
N ALA A 429 23.73 -8.88 -36.02
CA ALA A 429 23.07 -9.93 -36.79
C ALA A 429 22.55 -9.49 -38.17
N ASP A 430 22.24 -8.20 -38.35
CA ASP A 430 21.51 -7.70 -39.51
C ASP A 430 21.84 -6.26 -39.94
N PHE A 431 22.98 -5.72 -39.53
CA PHE A 431 23.43 -4.36 -39.85
C PHE A 431 23.20 -3.93 -41.31
N ALA A 432 22.48 -2.81 -41.48
CA ALA A 432 22.17 -2.14 -42.73
C ALA A 432 22.99 -0.85 -42.88
N GLY A 433 24.08 -0.91 -43.65
CA GLY A 433 24.97 0.24 -43.86
C GLY A 433 24.25 1.46 -44.47
N GLY A 434 24.56 2.65 -43.93
CA GLY A 434 23.91 3.92 -44.27
C GLY A 434 22.53 4.15 -43.65
N GLU A 435 22.01 3.19 -42.88
CA GLU A 435 20.78 3.31 -42.07
C GLU A 435 21.13 3.16 -40.59
N ASP A 436 21.84 2.09 -40.24
CA ASP A 436 22.27 1.78 -38.87
C ASP A 436 23.61 2.45 -38.50
N GLN A 437 23.87 2.53 -37.19
CA GLN A 437 25.13 3.00 -36.61
C GLN A 437 25.73 2.02 -35.61
N ILE A 438 27.05 2.02 -35.52
CA ILE A 438 27.81 1.36 -34.45
C ILE A 438 28.29 2.44 -33.48
N GLY A 439 27.79 2.39 -32.26
CA GLY A 439 28.24 3.22 -31.14
C GLY A 439 29.53 2.67 -30.55
N LEU A 440 30.48 3.55 -30.27
CA LEU A 440 31.75 3.22 -29.62
C LEU A 440 31.87 4.06 -28.36
N ASP A 441 31.91 3.41 -27.20
CA ASP A 441 32.08 4.09 -25.92
C ASP A 441 33.40 4.88 -25.88
N SER A 442 33.32 6.20 -25.71
CA SER A 442 34.48 7.09 -25.78
C SER A 442 35.56 6.75 -24.75
N ASP A 443 35.18 6.34 -23.55
CA ASP A 443 36.10 6.00 -22.46
C ASP A 443 36.79 4.65 -22.71
N ALA A 444 36.04 3.63 -23.16
CA ALA A 444 36.58 2.31 -23.48
C ALA A 444 37.54 2.37 -24.67
N PHE A 445 37.17 3.12 -25.72
CA PHE A 445 37.94 3.18 -26.97
C PHE A 445 38.99 4.31 -26.98
N GLY A 446 38.94 5.26 -26.04
CA GLY A 446 39.86 6.40 -25.99
C GLY A 446 39.76 7.30 -27.22
N LEU A 447 38.55 7.41 -27.79
CA LEU A 447 38.25 8.24 -28.97
C LEU A 447 37.44 9.46 -28.54
N PRO A 448 37.61 10.63 -29.20
CA PRO A 448 36.79 11.79 -28.90
C PRO A 448 35.33 11.57 -29.34
N GLU A 449 34.38 11.95 -28.49
CA GLU A 449 32.94 11.90 -28.79
C GLU A 449 32.60 12.58 -30.12
N GLY A 450 31.62 12.00 -30.83
CA GLY A 450 31.11 12.47 -32.11
C GLY A 450 31.44 11.54 -33.29
N ALA A 451 31.37 12.08 -34.51
CA ALA A 451 31.58 11.29 -35.71
C ALA A 451 33.03 10.80 -35.82
N LEU A 452 33.21 9.53 -36.16
CA LEU A 452 34.54 8.96 -36.40
C LEU A 452 35.23 9.66 -37.58
N ALA A 453 36.49 10.05 -37.41
CA ALA A 453 37.23 10.69 -38.49
C ALA A 453 37.52 9.67 -39.61
N ALA A 454 37.36 10.07 -40.87
CA ALA A 454 37.51 9.16 -42.01
C ALA A 454 38.90 8.51 -42.13
N ASN A 455 39.94 9.12 -41.56
CA ASN A 455 41.29 8.57 -41.51
C ASN A 455 41.55 7.66 -40.30
N GLN A 456 40.52 7.34 -39.51
CA GLN A 456 40.58 6.39 -38.41
C GLN A 456 39.90 5.05 -38.73
N PHE A 457 39.32 4.91 -39.93
CA PHE A 457 38.63 3.70 -40.36
C PHE A 457 39.21 3.18 -41.67
N VAL A 458 39.45 1.87 -41.74
CA VAL A 458 39.94 1.21 -42.94
C VAL A 458 39.27 -0.14 -43.17
N VAL A 459 38.97 -0.43 -44.44
CA VAL A 459 38.52 -1.75 -44.89
C VAL A 459 39.73 -2.58 -45.32
N GLY A 460 39.88 -3.78 -44.76
CA GLY A 460 40.96 -4.71 -45.07
C GLY A 460 41.23 -5.72 -43.94
N THR A 461 42.42 -6.33 -44.00
CA THR A 461 42.84 -7.34 -43.01
C THR A 461 43.83 -6.81 -41.97
N ALA A 462 44.28 -5.56 -42.13
CA ALA A 462 45.24 -4.89 -41.25
C ALA A 462 45.12 -3.37 -41.42
N ALA A 463 45.61 -2.63 -40.43
CA ALA A 463 45.81 -1.19 -40.54
C ALA A 463 46.76 -0.85 -41.71
N GLN A 464 46.53 0.29 -42.35
CA GLN A 464 47.37 0.82 -43.42
C GLN A 464 48.36 1.88 -42.91
N ASP A 465 47.97 2.65 -41.90
CA ASP A 465 48.84 3.56 -41.18
C ASP A 465 48.53 3.62 -39.67
N GLY A 466 49.26 4.43 -38.91
CA GLY A 466 49.08 4.54 -37.45
C GLY A 466 47.89 5.41 -37.00
N ASN A 467 47.11 5.97 -37.93
CA ASN A 467 45.89 6.69 -37.60
C ASN A 467 44.67 5.77 -37.65
N ASP A 468 44.75 4.65 -38.38
CA ASP A 468 43.67 3.66 -38.47
C ASP A 468 43.40 3.05 -37.09
N ARG A 469 42.22 3.36 -36.52
CA ARG A 469 41.77 2.84 -35.23
C ARG A 469 40.84 1.65 -35.40
N LEU A 470 40.01 1.67 -36.44
CA LEU A 470 39.07 0.59 -36.78
C LEU A 470 39.44 -0.07 -38.09
N ILE A 471 39.55 -1.39 -38.06
CA ILE A 471 39.89 -2.22 -39.21
C ILE A 471 38.73 -3.18 -39.45
N TYR A 472 38.06 -3.06 -40.59
CA TYR A 472 36.94 -3.93 -40.96
C TYR A 472 37.32 -4.91 -42.07
N ASN A 473 37.16 -6.21 -41.81
CA ASN A 473 37.36 -7.27 -42.78
C ASN A 473 36.06 -7.61 -43.50
N ASP A 474 35.86 -7.03 -44.69
CA ASP A 474 34.69 -7.21 -45.55
C ASP A 474 34.54 -8.61 -46.16
N VAL A 475 35.51 -9.52 -45.95
CA VAL A 475 35.41 -10.92 -46.39
C VAL A 475 34.72 -11.78 -45.35
N ASN A 476 34.92 -11.50 -44.05
CA ASN A 476 34.39 -12.32 -42.95
C ASN A 476 33.55 -11.54 -41.93
N GLY A 477 33.38 -10.23 -42.12
CA GLY A 477 32.57 -9.35 -41.30
C GLY A 477 33.18 -8.97 -39.95
N LYS A 478 34.45 -9.29 -39.70
CA LYS A 478 35.09 -8.98 -38.41
C LYS A 478 35.55 -7.54 -38.35
N LEU A 479 35.20 -6.86 -37.26
CA LEU A 479 35.62 -5.51 -36.91
C LEU A 479 36.66 -5.58 -35.79
N PHE A 480 37.80 -4.94 -36.01
CA PHE A 480 38.90 -4.90 -35.07
C PHE A 480 39.23 -3.47 -34.65
N PHE A 481 39.73 -3.31 -33.44
CA PHE A 481 40.26 -2.07 -32.91
C PHE A 481 41.78 -2.16 -32.71
N ASP A 482 42.51 -1.11 -33.13
CA ASP A 482 43.94 -0.93 -32.86
C ASP A 482 44.17 -0.15 -31.57
N VAL A 483 44.34 -0.90 -30.48
CA VAL A 483 44.47 -0.37 -29.12
C VAL A 483 45.75 0.47 -28.95
N ASP A 484 46.84 0.11 -29.62
CA ASP A 484 48.12 0.81 -29.46
C ASP A 484 48.34 1.95 -30.48
N GLY A 485 47.51 2.00 -31.53
CA GLY A 485 47.55 3.04 -32.55
C GLY A 485 48.84 3.06 -33.35
N THR A 486 49.54 1.93 -33.43
CA THR A 486 50.78 1.82 -34.19
C THR A 486 50.57 1.32 -35.62
N GLY A 487 49.33 0.97 -35.98
CA GLY A 487 49.01 0.31 -37.24
C GLY A 487 49.56 -1.12 -37.30
N GLY A 488 49.74 -1.74 -36.14
CA GLY A 488 50.51 -2.98 -35.93
C GLY A 488 49.66 -4.26 -35.84
N THR A 489 50.21 -5.29 -35.18
CA THR A 489 49.56 -6.61 -35.01
C THR A 489 48.67 -6.72 -33.77
N ALA A 490 48.56 -5.67 -32.96
CA ALA A 490 47.82 -5.65 -31.70
C ALA A 490 46.33 -5.34 -31.91
N LEU A 491 45.71 -6.01 -32.89
CA LEU A 491 44.30 -5.85 -33.21
C LEU A 491 43.45 -6.68 -32.25
N VAL A 492 42.48 -6.04 -31.62
CA VAL A 492 41.47 -6.70 -30.80
C VAL A 492 40.18 -6.82 -31.60
N LEU A 493 39.62 -8.03 -31.67
CA LEU A 493 38.29 -8.23 -32.26
C LEU A 493 37.26 -7.60 -31.31
N ILE A 494 36.43 -6.70 -31.82
CA ILE A 494 35.40 -6.01 -31.03
C ILE A 494 33.98 -6.39 -31.46
N ALA A 495 33.78 -6.76 -32.73
CA ALA A 495 32.50 -7.24 -33.21
C ALA A 495 32.64 -8.11 -34.47
N THR A 496 31.61 -8.90 -34.76
CA THR A 496 31.43 -9.61 -36.03
C THR A 496 30.06 -9.28 -36.62
N LEU A 497 30.05 -8.61 -37.77
CA LEU A 497 28.85 -8.29 -38.51
C LEU A 497 28.49 -9.45 -39.45
N ARG A 498 27.28 -9.99 -39.31
CA ARG A 498 26.81 -11.08 -40.17
C ARG A 498 26.61 -10.60 -41.61
N GLY A 499 27.05 -11.41 -42.58
CA GLY A 499 26.86 -11.12 -44.01
C GLY A 499 27.90 -10.16 -44.60
N ALA A 500 28.80 -9.64 -43.76
CA ALA A 500 29.86 -8.71 -44.14
C ALA A 500 29.35 -7.49 -44.96
N PRO A 501 28.44 -6.67 -44.39
CA PRO A 501 27.93 -5.49 -45.08
C PRO A 501 29.03 -4.48 -45.39
N ALA A 502 28.80 -3.62 -46.38
CA ALA A 502 29.71 -2.51 -46.65
C ALA A 502 29.64 -1.50 -45.49
N LEU A 503 30.80 -1.12 -44.94
CA LEU A 503 30.94 -0.11 -43.90
C LEU A 503 31.79 1.06 -44.37
N GLY A 504 31.48 2.25 -43.86
CA GLY A 504 32.28 3.46 -43.95
C GLY A 504 32.37 4.15 -42.59
N ALA A 505 33.24 5.16 -42.48
CA ALA A 505 33.43 5.90 -41.23
C ALA A 505 32.14 6.59 -40.70
N ALA A 506 31.18 6.88 -41.59
CA ALA A 506 29.90 7.49 -41.23
C ALA A 506 28.92 6.53 -40.52
N ASP A 507 29.16 5.22 -40.61
CA ASP A 507 28.40 4.19 -39.92
C ASP A 507 28.83 4.06 -38.45
N PHE A 508 29.81 4.85 -37.99
CA PHE A 508 30.31 4.84 -36.62
C PHE A 508 30.06 6.19 -35.95
N ILE A 509 29.67 6.12 -34.68
CA ILE A 509 29.57 7.26 -33.78
C ILE A 509 30.28 6.92 -32.47
N VAL A 510 31.12 7.84 -32.00
CA VAL A 510 31.74 7.73 -30.68
C VAL A 510 30.80 8.42 -29.70
N ILE A 511 30.40 7.71 -28.64
CA ILE A 511 29.36 8.13 -27.70
C ILE A 511 29.90 8.41 -26.31
#